data_AF-A0A8J6VM51-F1
#
_entry.id   AF-A0A8J6VM51-F1
#
_cell.length_a   1.000
_cell.length_b   1.000
_cell.length_c   1.000
_cell.angle_alpha   90.00
_cell.angle_beta   90.00
_cell.angle_gamma   90.00
#
_symmetry.space_group_name_H-M   'P 1'
#
loop_
_entity.id
_entity.type
_entity.pdbx_description
1 polymer ?
#
loop_
_entity_poly.entity_id
_entity_poly.type
_entity_poly.pdbx_seq_one_letter_code
_entity_poly.pdbx_strand_id
1 'polypeptide(L)'
;MEFVKNVIDTGVVDTGRVAGLSRQIITEMNSIAEFGNVLFSFDDLENMVFKTGEPGRKVNPVLQLSAKEALRAALRDNQDKKLVINSAYRTVAQQHILYQLHLKGIVGKAAKPGLSPHEDGLALDVDNYPDWIRILERYGWQYLGDDLPNDPWHFSFDGGRGDIGNIGVKAFQRLWNKHNSDDQIEVDGDFGGETAKRMNKSPSDGFPLFRLLKLTTPLLEGEDVRVVQEALVEAGFLDAGKVNKFYDTETVEAVEAFQKDKGLVVDGKVGPNTRRILLA
;
A
#
# COMPACT_ATOMS: atom_id res chain seq x y z
N MET A 1 -17.28 -0.64 3.82
CA MET A 1 -15.84 -0.38 3.67
C MET A 1 -15.19 -0.75 4.99
N GLU A 2 -14.25 -1.67 4.98
CA GLU A 2 -13.47 -2.06 6.16
C GLU A 2 -12.31 -1.06 6.35
N PHE A 3 -12.05 -0.65 7.58
CA PHE A 3 -10.93 0.22 7.93
C PHE A 3 -9.85 -0.56 8.68
N VAL A 4 -8.61 -0.03 8.70
CA VAL A 4 -7.49 -0.65 9.44
C VAL A 4 -7.85 -0.89 10.90
N LYS A 5 -8.61 0.01 11.56
CA LYS A 5 -9.07 -0.21 12.94
C LYS A 5 -9.94 -1.47 13.05
N ASN A 6 -10.84 -1.71 12.10
CA ASN A 6 -11.68 -2.91 12.10
C ASN A 6 -10.81 -4.18 12.01
N VAL A 7 -9.74 -4.16 11.21
CA VAL A 7 -8.77 -5.26 11.13
C VAL A 7 -8.10 -5.52 12.49
N ILE A 8 -7.64 -4.46 13.15
CA ILE A 8 -6.99 -4.54 14.48
C ILE A 8 -7.95 -5.04 15.57
N ASP A 9 -9.23 -4.65 15.49
CA ASP A 9 -10.24 -4.99 16.48
C ASP A 9 -10.64 -6.47 16.43
N THR A 10 -10.47 -7.17 15.30
CA THR A 10 -10.76 -8.62 15.25
C THR A 10 -9.78 -9.44 16.08
N GLY A 11 -8.60 -8.92 16.42
CA GLY A 11 -7.56 -9.64 17.15
C GLY A 11 -6.94 -10.81 16.37
N VAL A 12 -7.28 -10.97 15.09
CA VAL A 12 -6.73 -12.01 14.22
C VAL A 12 -5.48 -11.49 13.54
N VAL A 13 -4.39 -12.27 13.57
CA VAL A 13 -3.13 -11.93 12.91
C VAL A 13 -3.23 -12.17 11.40
N ASP A 14 -3.82 -11.21 10.68
CA ASP A 14 -3.86 -11.21 9.21
C ASP A 14 -3.53 -9.82 8.65
N THR A 15 -2.23 -9.55 8.53
CA THR A 15 -1.71 -8.33 7.89
C THR A 15 -2.00 -8.28 6.38
N GLY A 16 -2.49 -9.37 5.77
CA GLY A 16 -2.89 -9.39 4.37
C GLY A 16 -4.20 -8.67 4.10
N ARG A 17 -5.00 -8.36 5.13
CA ARG A 17 -6.26 -7.59 5.00
C ARG A 17 -6.05 -6.13 4.60
N VAL A 18 -4.81 -5.63 4.69
CA VAL A 18 -4.44 -4.29 4.22
C VAL A 18 -3.65 -4.29 2.91
N ALA A 19 -3.71 -5.37 2.12
CA ALA A 19 -2.94 -5.49 0.89
C ALA A 19 -3.20 -4.34 -0.12
N GLY A 20 -4.44 -3.88 -0.23
CA GLY A 20 -4.80 -2.76 -1.11
C GLY A 20 -4.17 -1.43 -0.66
N LEU A 21 -4.27 -1.11 0.63
CA LEU A 21 -3.61 0.07 1.20
C LEU A 21 -2.08 -0.02 1.10
N SER A 22 -1.50 -1.20 1.39
CA SER A 22 -0.07 -1.47 1.26
C SER A 22 0.43 -1.17 -0.16
N ARG A 23 -0.30 -1.60 -1.19
CA ARG A 23 0.06 -1.35 -2.58
C ARG A 23 0.11 0.14 -2.89
N GLN A 24 -0.86 0.91 -2.40
CA GLN A 24 -0.88 2.37 -2.61
C GLN A 24 0.25 3.08 -1.87
N ILE A 25 0.58 2.64 -0.65
CA ILE A 25 1.73 3.17 0.09
C ILE A 25 3.02 2.90 -0.70
N ILE A 26 3.24 1.67 -1.17
CA ILE A 26 4.42 1.31 -1.97
C ILE A 26 4.48 2.12 -3.27
N THR A 27 3.35 2.29 -3.96
CA THR A 27 3.28 3.15 -5.16
C THR A 27 3.63 4.60 -4.83
N GLU A 28 3.08 5.16 -3.75
CA GLU A 28 3.37 6.53 -3.36
C GLU A 28 4.85 6.69 -2.98
N MET A 29 5.46 5.73 -2.26
CA MET A 29 6.90 5.74 -1.94
C MET A 29 7.77 5.89 -3.18
N ASN A 30 7.52 5.09 -4.22
CA ASN A 30 8.26 5.14 -5.49
C ASN A 30 7.98 6.41 -6.32
N SER A 31 6.90 7.15 -5.99
CA SER A 31 6.56 8.41 -6.66
C SER A 31 7.16 9.65 -6.00
N ILE A 32 7.77 9.52 -4.80
CA ILE A 32 8.37 10.65 -4.11
C ILE A 32 9.63 11.08 -4.88
N ALA A 33 9.54 12.22 -5.57
CA ALA A 33 10.58 12.73 -6.46
C ALA A 33 11.96 12.89 -5.79
N GLU A 34 11.99 13.19 -4.48
CA GLU A 34 13.21 13.29 -3.68
C GLU A 34 14.01 11.98 -3.66
N PHE A 35 13.33 10.83 -3.70
CA PHE A 35 13.96 9.52 -3.51
C PHE A 35 14.03 8.68 -4.79
N GLY A 36 13.15 8.96 -5.76
CA GLY A 36 12.98 8.15 -6.96
C GLY A 36 12.40 6.77 -6.64
N ASN A 37 12.65 5.78 -7.50
CA ASN A 37 12.26 4.40 -7.21
C ASN A 37 13.11 3.84 -6.06
N VAL A 38 12.46 3.57 -4.92
CA VAL A 38 13.12 3.07 -3.70
C VAL A 38 13.00 1.56 -3.60
N LEU A 39 11.85 1.02 -4.01
CA LEU A 39 11.50 -0.41 -3.90
C LEU A 39 11.20 -1.01 -5.27
N PHE A 40 11.73 -2.21 -5.50
CA PHE A 40 11.64 -2.94 -6.75
C PHE A 40 11.03 -4.31 -6.50
N SER A 41 10.02 -4.68 -7.28
CA SER A 41 9.43 -6.01 -7.22
C SER A 41 10.49 -7.07 -7.52
N PHE A 42 10.53 -8.15 -6.77
CA PHE A 42 11.33 -9.34 -7.04
C PHE A 42 10.45 -10.55 -7.39
N ASP A 43 9.14 -10.37 -7.58
CA ASP A 43 8.21 -11.43 -7.99
C ASP A 43 8.55 -12.03 -9.37
N ASP A 44 9.41 -11.34 -10.14
CA ASP A 44 9.99 -11.81 -11.40
C ASP A 44 11.09 -12.88 -11.23
N LEU A 45 11.60 -13.09 -10.00
CA LEU A 45 12.71 -14.01 -9.78
C LEU A 45 12.26 -15.48 -9.77
N GLU A 46 12.99 -16.32 -10.50
CA GLU A 46 12.80 -17.77 -10.52
C GLU A 46 13.40 -18.45 -9.29
N ASN A 47 13.20 -19.76 -9.13
CA ASN A 47 13.79 -20.57 -8.05
C ASN A 47 13.41 -20.15 -6.62
N MET A 48 12.31 -19.42 -6.48
CA MET A 48 11.67 -19.14 -5.18
C MET A 48 10.17 -19.40 -5.21
N VAL A 49 9.56 -19.52 -4.03
CA VAL A 49 8.11 -19.49 -3.79
C VAL A 49 7.81 -18.65 -2.55
N PHE A 50 6.58 -18.15 -2.46
CA PHE A 50 6.07 -17.53 -1.23
C PHE A 50 5.36 -18.59 -0.38
N LYS A 51 5.64 -18.62 0.93
CA LYS A 51 5.05 -19.59 1.87
C LYS A 51 3.52 -19.57 1.83
N THR A 52 2.93 -18.40 1.59
CA THR A 52 1.48 -18.19 1.52
C THR A 52 0.87 -18.50 0.15
N GLY A 53 1.66 -18.93 -0.83
CA GLY A 53 1.22 -19.24 -2.21
C GLY A 53 0.97 -18.01 -3.10
N GLU A 54 0.45 -16.91 -2.55
CA GLU A 54 0.13 -15.69 -3.30
C GLU A 54 1.03 -14.49 -2.88
N PRO A 55 1.86 -13.94 -3.78
CA PRO A 55 2.56 -12.68 -3.54
C PRO A 55 1.60 -11.49 -3.48
N GLY A 56 2.00 -10.43 -2.78
CA GLY A 56 1.29 -9.15 -2.75
C GLY A 56 0.04 -9.11 -1.87
N ARG A 57 -0.31 -10.22 -1.19
CA ARG A 57 -1.33 -10.24 -0.13
C ARG A 57 -0.70 -10.07 1.24
N LYS A 58 -0.03 -11.11 1.77
CA LYS A 58 0.65 -11.06 3.08
C LYS A 58 2.11 -10.59 2.95
N VAL A 59 2.79 -11.04 1.91
CA VAL A 59 4.17 -10.68 1.59
C VAL A 59 4.16 -9.65 0.47
N ASN A 60 4.76 -8.48 0.66
CA ASN A 60 5.02 -7.57 -0.45
C ASN A 60 6.36 -7.96 -1.08
N PRO A 61 6.38 -8.47 -2.33
CA PRO A 61 7.59 -8.99 -2.94
C PRO A 61 8.45 -7.85 -3.48
N VAL A 62 8.78 -6.86 -2.64
CA VAL A 62 9.61 -5.72 -3.02
C VAL A 62 10.80 -5.60 -2.09
N LEU A 63 11.94 -5.17 -2.63
CA LEU A 63 13.18 -4.90 -1.91
C LEU A 63 13.84 -3.63 -2.48
N GLN A 64 14.79 -3.04 -1.77
CA GLN A 64 15.71 -2.10 -2.39
C GLN A 64 16.48 -2.77 -3.52
N LEU A 65 16.92 -1.99 -4.52
CA LEU A 65 17.52 -2.54 -5.74
C LEU A 65 18.73 -3.44 -5.47
N SER A 66 19.67 -3.02 -4.62
CA SER A 66 20.88 -3.80 -4.33
C SER A 66 20.57 -5.12 -3.65
N ALA A 67 19.63 -5.14 -2.70
CA ALA A 67 19.13 -6.37 -2.08
C ALA A 67 18.44 -7.28 -3.11
N LYS A 68 17.60 -6.73 -4.00
CA LYS A 68 16.99 -7.50 -5.09
C LYS A 68 18.06 -8.15 -5.99
N GLU A 69 19.07 -7.40 -6.41
CA GLU A 69 20.12 -7.93 -7.30
C GLU A 69 20.97 -9.00 -6.61
N ALA A 70 21.26 -8.84 -5.32
CA ALA A 70 21.94 -9.85 -4.52
C ALA A 70 21.11 -11.14 -4.40
N LEU A 71 19.81 -11.02 -4.12
CA LEU A 71 18.89 -12.16 -4.09
C LEU A 71 18.83 -12.86 -5.45
N ARG A 72 18.73 -12.10 -6.54
CA ARG A 72 18.73 -12.63 -7.91
C ARG A 72 20.01 -13.43 -8.19
N ALA A 73 21.18 -12.92 -7.82
CA ALA A 73 22.44 -13.62 -8.02
C ALA A 73 22.49 -14.94 -7.22
N ALA A 74 22.05 -14.93 -5.97
CA ALA A 74 21.97 -16.13 -5.13
C ALA A 74 21.05 -17.20 -5.75
N LEU A 75 19.86 -16.82 -6.21
CA LEU A 75 18.90 -17.73 -6.84
C LEU A 75 19.39 -18.29 -8.18
N ARG A 76 20.06 -17.46 -8.98
CA ARG A 76 20.61 -17.85 -10.29
C ARG A 76 21.72 -18.89 -10.16
N ASP A 77 22.56 -18.76 -9.15
CA ASP A 77 23.75 -19.62 -8.98
C ASP A 77 23.44 -20.92 -8.19
N ASN A 78 22.20 -21.09 -7.70
CA ASN A 78 21.76 -22.25 -6.92
C ASN A 78 20.42 -22.80 -7.44
N GLN A 79 20.36 -23.10 -8.75
CA GLN A 79 19.12 -23.48 -9.46
C GLN A 79 18.51 -24.82 -9.00
N ASP A 80 19.30 -25.67 -8.36
CA ASP A 80 18.87 -26.93 -7.77
C ASP A 80 18.11 -26.74 -6.44
N LYS A 81 18.14 -25.53 -5.87
CA LYS A 81 17.47 -25.19 -4.62
C LYS A 81 16.26 -24.30 -4.87
N LYS A 82 15.26 -24.43 -3.99
CA LYS A 82 14.06 -23.59 -3.99
C LYS A 82 14.02 -22.77 -2.70
N LEU A 83 14.04 -21.45 -2.81
CA LEU A 83 13.93 -20.53 -1.66
C LEU A 83 12.45 -20.37 -1.28
N VAL A 84 12.13 -20.45 0.01
CA VAL A 84 10.75 -20.24 0.51
C VAL A 84 10.70 -18.92 1.28
N ILE A 85 10.14 -17.88 0.67
CA ILE A 85 9.99 -16.56 1.28
C ILE A 85 8.76 -16.56 2.20
N ASN A 86 8.98 -16.26 3.47
CA ASN A 86 7.93 -16.09 4.49
C ASN A 86 7.52 -14.61 4.63
N SER A 87 8.48 -13.69 4.58
CA SER A 87 8.26 -12.24 4.65
C SER A 87 9.36 -11.48 3.91
N ALA A 88 9.07 -10.25 3.53
CA ALA A 88 9.99 -9.32 2.88
C ALA A 88 9.65 -7.90 3.36
N TYR A 89 9.55 -6.92 2.44
CA TYR A 89 9.11 -5.58 2.79
C TYR A 89 7.73 -5.59 3.48
N ARG A 90 7.66 -4.97 4.65
CA ARG A 90 6.43 -4.78 5.42
C ARG A 90 6.08 -3.30 5.37
N THR A 91 4.86 -2.99 4.94
CA THR A 91 4.44 -1.59 4.91
C THR A 91 4.17 -1.07 6.32
N VAL A 92 4.22 0.26 6.47
CA VAL A 92 3.86 0.93 7.73
C VAL A 92 2.43 0.59 8.20
N ALA A 93 1.50 0.30 7.28
CA ALA A 93 0.16 -0.16 7.61
C ALA A 93 0.16 -1.57 8.23
N GLN A 94 0.91 -2.50 7.65
CA GLN A 94 1.07 -3.85 8.20
C GLN A 94 1.79 -3.81 9.55
N GLN A 95 2.84 -2.99 9.68
CA GLN A 95 3.57 -2.83 10.94
C GLN A 95 2.70 -2.20 12.02
N HIS A 96 1.85 -1.22 11.70
CA HIS A 96 0.89 -0.64 12.64
C HIS A 96 -0.08 -1.69 13.19
N ILE A 97 -0.58 -2.60 12.36
CA ILE A 97 -1.42 -3.71 12.84
C ILE A 97 -0.65 -4.58 13.84
N LEU A 98 0.56 -5.02 13.49
CA LEU A 98 1.39 -5.85 14.37
C LEU A 98 1.71 -5.13 15.70
N TYR A 99 2.05 -3.84 15.65
CA TYR A 99 2.33 -3.04 16.83
C TYR A 99 1.09 -2.91 17.73
N GLN A 100 -0.10 -2.68 17.16
CA GLN A 100 -1.33 -2.62 17.94
C GLN A 100 -1.72 -3.97 18.56
N LEU A 101 -1.51 -5.08 17.84
CA LEU A 101 -1.71 -6.42 18.36
C LEU A 101 -0.69 -6.77 19.46
N HIS A 102 0.55 -6.28 19.34
CA HIS A 102 1.56 -6.41 20.38
C HIS A 102 1.14 -5.67 21.66
N LEU A 103 0.64 -4.43 21.55
CA LEU A 103 0.11 -3.67 22.70
C LEU A 103 -1.09 -4.36 23.36
N LYS A 104 -1.85 -5.18 22.62
CA LYS A 104 -2.94 -6.02 23.14
C LYS A 104 -2.47 -7.36 23.71
N GLY A 105 -1.17 -7.68 23.65
CA GLY A 105 -0.61 -8.97 24.09
C GLY A 105 -0.96 -10.16 23.19
N ILE A 106 -1.42 -9.91 21.96
CA ILE A 106 -1.85 -10.96 21.02
C ILE A 106 -0.67 -11.55 20.25
N VAL A 107 0.32 -10.71 19.92
CA VAL A 107 1.57 -11.13 19.27
C VAL A 107 2.77 -10.77 20.12
N GLY A 108 3.92 -11.38 19.79
CA GLY A 108 5.20 -11.03 20.40
C GLY A 108 5.62 -9.58 20.14
N LYS A 109 6.86 -9.25 20.54
CA LYS A 109 7.40 -7.89 20.40
C LYS A 109 7.33 -7.42 18.95
N ALA A 110 6.72 -6.27 18.72
CA ALA A 110 6.70 -5.60 17.43
C ALA A 110 7.27 -4.19 17.60
N ALA A 111 8.14 -3.77 16.67
CA ALA A 111 8.67 -2.41 16.63
C ALA A 111 7.54 -1.39 16.39
N LYS A 112 7.75 -0.14 16.82
CA LYS A 112 6.88 0.96 16.40
C LYS A 112 6.92 1.09 14.87
N PRO A 113 5.81 1.45 14.21
CA PRO A 113 5.81 1.66 12.77
C PRO A 113 6.78 2.77 12.37
N GLY A 114 7.41 2.62 11.21
CA GLY A 114 8.53 3.43 10.74
C GLY A 114 9.90 2.99 11.28
N LEU A 115 9.98 1.99 12.18
CA LEU A 115 11.22 1.54 12.83
C LEU A 115 11.41 0.01 12.77
N SER A 116 10.56 -0.72 12.05
CA SER A 116 10.74 -2.16 11.86
C SER A 116 11.86 -2.43 10.86
N PRO A 117 12.74 -3.43 11.09
CA PRO A 117 13.71 -3.87 10.09
C PRO A 117 13.06 -4.21 8.74
N HIS A 118 11.87 -4.80 8.73
CA HIS A 118 11.17 -5.04 7.45
C HIS A 118 10.67 -3.79 6.71
N GLU A 119 10.62 -2.63 7.36
CA GLU A 119 10.22 -1.36 6.72
C GLU A 119 11.37 -0.69 5.97
N ASP A 120 12.60 -1.22 6.04
CA ASP A 120 13.75 -0.73 5.28
C ASP A 120 13.86 -1.34 3.87
N GLY A 121 13.13 -2.42 3.56
CA GLY A 121 13.21 -3.09 2.26
C GLY A 121 14.53 -3.85 2.02
N LEU A 122 15.28 -4.17 3.07
CA LEU A 122 16.52 -4.93 3.09
C LEU A 122 16.38 -6.24 3.88
N ALA A 123 15.25 -6.46 4.56
CA ALA A 123 15.00 -7.69 5.31
C ALA A 123 14.22 -8.76 4.52
N LEU A 124 14.58 -10.03 4.76
CA LEU A 124 13.84 -11.22 4.31
C LEU A 124 13.66 -12.19 5.47
N ASP A 125 12.48 -12.78 5.58
CA ASP A 125 12.28 -13.98 6.39
C ASP A 125 12.20 -15.18 5.45
N VAL A 126 13.09 -16.16 5.65
CA VAL A 126 13.20 -17.36 4.82
C VAL A 126 12.76 -18.59 5.61
N ASP A 127 11.73 -19.28 5.14
CA ASP A 127 11.15 -20.41 5.88
C ASP A 127 12.11 -21.60 5.98
N ASN A 128 12.78 -21.92 4.87
CA ASN A 128 13.82 -22.95 4.81
C ASN A 128 15.23 -22.35 5.02
N TYR A 129 15.36 -21.39 5.94
CA TYR A 129 16.61 -20.66 6.18
C TYR A 129 17.85 -21.56 6.40
N PRO A 130 17.80 -22.75 7.06
CA PRO A 130 19.01 -23.52 7.31
C PRO A 130 19.75 -23.90 6.01
N ASP A 131 19.01 -24.11 4.93
CA ASP A 131 19.57 -24.46 3.61
C ASP A 131 20.20 -23.26 2.88
N TRP A 132 19.88 -22.04 3.33
CA TRP A 132 20.16 -20.79 2.65
C TRP A 132 21.11 -19.86 3.40
N ILE A 133 21.39 -20.07 4.69
CA ILE A 133 22.32 -19.24 5.49
C ILE A 133 23.64 -19.01 4.73
N ARG A 134 24.40 -20.08 4.48
CA ARG A 134 25.71 -19.99 3.81
C ARG A 134 25.63 -19.51 2.38
N ILE A 135 24.49 -19.67 1.72
CA ILE A 135 24.30 -19.21 0.34
C ILE A 135 24.14 -17.70 0.36
N LEU A 136 23.14 -17.19 1.08
CA LEU A 136 22.82 -15.78 1.13
C LEU A 136 23.96 -14.94 1.73
N GLU A 137 24.71 -15.47 2.71
CA GLU A 137 25.94 -14.85 3.25
C GLU A 137 26.97 -14.52 2.16
N ARG A 138 27.14 -15.38 1.15
CA ARG A 138 28.10 -15.13 0.03
C ARG A 138 27.67 -13.97 -0.87
N TYR A 139 26.40 -13.60 -0.83
CA TYR A 139 25.83 -12.51 -1.63
C TYR A 139 25.50 -11.27 -0.77
N GLY A 140 26.07 -11.14 0.44
CA GLY A 140 25.95 -9.93 1.25
C GLY A 140 24.73 -9.87 2.17
N TRP A 141 24.00 -10.98 2.33
CA TRP A 141 22.94 -11.08 3.32
C TRP A 141 23.48 -11.58 4.65
N GLN A 142 23.20 -10.85 5.72
CA GLN A 142 23.52 -11.25 7.08
C GLN A 142 22.37 -12.07 7.66
N TYR A 143 22.68 -13.29 8.09
CA TYR A 143 21.77 -14.08 8.91
C TYR A 143 21.80 -13.56 10.35
N LEU A 144 20.62 -13.23 10.90
CA LEU A 144 20.48 -12.66 12.24
C LEU A 144 19.70 -13.58 13.19
N GLY A 145 19.27 -14.75 12.72
CA GLY A 145 18.40 -15.65 13.48
C GLY A 145 19.02 -16.18 14.78
N ASP A 146 20.34 -16.34 14.85
CA ASP A 146 21.03 -16.80 16.07
C ASP A 146 20.97 -15.76 17.20
N ASP A 147 20.97 -14.47 16.85
CA ASP A 147 20.83 -13.35 17.80
C ASP A 147 19.36 -12.99 18.08
N LEU A 148 18.43 -13.57 17.31
CA LEU A 148 16.99 -13.33 17.36
C LEU A 148 16.23 -14.64 17.60
N PRO A 149 16.20 -15.18 18.83
CA PRO A 149 15.62 -16.51 19.11
C PRO A 149 14.12 -16.62 18.82
N ASN A 150 13.41 -15.49 18.68
CA ASN A 150 11.99 -15.44 18.31
C ASN A 150 11.76 -15.15 16.81
N ASP A 151 12.85 -15.00 16.05
CA ASP A 151 12.86 -14.64 14.62
C ASP A 151 14.00 -15.37 13.87
N PRO A 152 14.10 -16.72 13.98
CA PRO A 152 15.27 -17.47 13.51
C PRO A 152 15.37 -17.55 11.98
N TRP A 153 14.37 -17.06 11.23
CA TRP A 153 14.33 -17.06 9.78
C TRP A 153 14.84 -15.75 9.16
N HIS A 154 15.28 -14.79 9.98
CA HIS A 154 15.55 -13.42 9.58
C HIS A 154 16.92 -13.22 8.92
N PHE A 155 16.92 -12.53 7.78
CA PHE A 155 18.09 -12.03 7.06
C PHE A 155 17.97 -10.52 6.84
N SER A 156 19.09 -9.82 6.90
CA SER A 156 19.21 -8.40 6.51
C SER A 156 20.31 -8.21 5.47
N PHE A 157 20.12 -7.31 4.51
CA PHE A 157 21.11 -7.05 3.47
C PHE A 157 22.00 -5.84 3.80
N ASP A 158 23.31 -6.06 3.87
CA ASP A 158 24.31 -5.01 4.11
C ASP A 158 24.81 -4.41 2.78
N GLY A 159 24.05 -3.44 2.25
CA GLY A 159 24.40 -2.77 0.98
C GLY A 159 23.31 -1.90 0.37
N GLY A 160 22.28 -1.55 1.15
CA GLY A 160 21.20 -0.65 0.73
C GLY A 160 21.50 0.82 0.93
N ARG A 161 20.50 1.68 0.65
CA ARG A 161 20.52 3.11 0.98
C ARG A 161 20.40 3.41 2.48
N GLY A 162 20.38 2.38 3.33
CA GLY A 162 20.03 2.47 4.75
C GLY A 162 18.51 2.38 4.97
N ASP A 163 18.08 2.74 6.18
CA ASP A 163 16.67 2.70 6.60
C ASP A 163 15.79 3.68 5.80
N ILE A 164 14.70 3.16 5.23
CA ILE A 164 13.68 3.91 4.47
C ILE A 164 12.31 3.89 5.16
N GLY A 165 12.23 3.47 6.42
CA GLY A 165 10.98 3.42 7.18
C GLY A 165 10.25 4.77 7.21
N ASN A 166 11.00 5.86 7.36
CA ASN A 166 10.47 7.23 7.28
C ASN A 166 9.86 7.56 5.90
N ILE A 167 10.37 7.01 4.80
CA ILE A 167 9.81 7.18 3.46
C ILE A 167 8.44 6.49 3.38
N GLY A 168 8.31 5.30 3.97
CA GLY A 168 7.01 4.61 4.07
C GLY A 168 5.97 5.41 4.85
N VAL A 169 6.40 6.07 5.93
CA VAL A 169 5.55 6.98 6.70
C VAL A 169 5.15 8.22 5.88
N LYS A 170 6.11 8.90 5.23
CA LYS A 170 5.84 10.05 4.35
C LYS A 170 4.87 9.70 3.23
N ALA A 171 5.03 8.52 2.62
CA ALA A 171 4.14 8.03 1.58
C ALA A 171 2.71 7.86 2.10
N PHE A 172 2.53 7.27 3.27
CA PHE A 172 1.20 7.20 3.89
C PHE A 172 0.61 8.59 4.19
N GLN A 173 1.40 9.52 4.73
CA GLN A 173 0.94 10.87 5.05
C GLN A 173 0.50 11.64 3.79
N ARG A 174 1.27 11.54 2.70
CA ARG A 174 0.90 12.09 1.38
C ARG A 174 -0.37 11.47 0.84
N LEU A 175 -0.45 10.13 0.88
CA LEU A 175 -1.63 9.40 0.43
C LEU A 175 -2.87 9.81 1.22
N TRP A 176 -2.76 9.95 2.54
CA TRP A 176 -3.85 10.44 3.38
C TRP A 176 -4.31 11.84 2.93
N ASN A 177 -3.39 12.80 2.81
CA ASN A 177 -3.70 14.18 2.43
C ASN A 177 -4.33 14.27 1.03
N LYS A 178 -3.92 13.40 0.09
CA LYS A 178 -4.51 13.32 -1.25
C LYS A 178 -6.00 12.95 -1.23
N HIS A 179 -6.42 12.16 -0.25
CA HIS A 179 -7.79 11.65 -0.15
C HIS A 179 -8.63 12.32 0.94
N ASN A 180 -8.04 13.20 1.76
CA ASN A 180 -8.70 13.85 2.90
C ASN A 180 -8.29 15.33 3.00
N SER A 181 -8.80 16.17 2.08
CA SER A 181 -8.49 17.62 2.03
C SER A 181 -8.84 18.36 3.31
N ASP A 182 -9.87 17.91 4.03
CA ASP A 182 -10.42 18.60 5.20
C ASP A 182 -9.83 18.07 6.53
N ASP A 183 -8.98 17.04 6.48
CA ASP A 183 -8.33 16.41 7.64
C ASP A 183 -6.84 16.17 7.35
N GLN A 184 -6.12 17.19 6.87
CA GLN A 184 -4.70 17.04 6.53
C GLN A 184 -3.80 16.79 7.75
N ILE A 185 -2.69 16.09 7.51
CA ILE A 185 -1.60 15.88 8.46
C ILE A 185 -0.26 16.34 7.91
N GLU A 186 0.68 16.63 8.81
CA GLU A 186 2.06 16.92 8.43
C GLU A 186 2.71 15.72 7.72
N VAL A 187 3.58 16.02 6.75
CA VAL A 187 4.35 15.03 5.97
C VAL A 187 5.80 15.07 6.45
N ASP A 188 6.03 14.64 7.69
CA ASP A 188 7.33 14.67 8.37
C ASP A 188 8.09 13.34 8.27
N GLY A 189 7.40 12.22 8.03
CA GLY A 189 7.97 10.88 8.10
C GLY A 189 7.97 10.26 9.51
N ASP A 190 7.34 10.92 10.48
CA ASP A 190 7.23 10.45 11.86
C ASP A 190 5.88 9.75 12.10
N PHE A 191 5.95 8.50 12.60
CA PHE A 191 4.74 7.75 12.94
C PHE A 191 4.23 8.11 14.34
N GLY A 192 3.81 9.36 14.50
CA GLY A 192 3.22 9.89 15.73
C GLY A 192 1.76 9.52 15.95
N GLY A 193 1.17 10.04 17.03
CA GLY A 193 -0.23 9.80 17.38
C GLY A 193 -1.22 10.28 16.31
N GLU A 194 -0.92 11.41 15.64
CA GLU A 194 -1.77 11.92 14.57
C GLU A 194 -1.74 11.01 13.33
N THR A 195 -0.56 10.54 12.92
CA THR A 195 -0.39 9.55 11.84
C THR A 195 -1.14 8.24 12.18
N ALA A 196 -0.99 7.73 13.40
CA ALA A 196 -1.66 6.51 13.85
C ALA A 196 -3.21 6.62 13.84
N LYS A 197 -3.76 7.79 14.22
CA LYS A 197 -5.21 8.06 14.13
C LYS A 197 -5.72 7.96 12.70
N ARG A 198 -4.98 8.51 11.74
CA ARG A 198 -5.33 8.46 10.30
C ARG A 198 -5.16 7.06 9.72
N MET A 199 -4.11 6.35 10.13
CA MET A 199 -3.91 4.96 9.75
C MET A 199 -5.12 4.12 10.14
N ASN A 200 -5.61 4.27 11.39
CA ASN A 200 -6.82 3.59 11.87
C ASN A 200 -8.09 3.92 11.04
N LYS A 201 -8.21 5.15 10.54
CA LYS A 201 -9.32 5.61 9.69
C LYS A 201 -9.15 5.24 8.21
N SER A 202 -8.02 4.67 7.81
CA SER A 202 -7.74 4.37 6.40
C SER A 202 -8.49 3.10 5.95
N PRO A 203 -9.06 3.06 4.74
CA PRO A 203 -9.68 1.85 4.20
C PRO A 203 -8.63 0.74 4.05
N SER A 204 -8.93 -0.48 4.51
CA SER A 204 -7.98 -1.60 4.47
C SER A 204 -7.60 -1.98 3.04
N ASP A 205 -8.57 -1.97 2.13
CA ASP A 205 -8.38 -2.22 0.70
C ASP A 205 -7.79 -1.02 -0.06
N GLY A 206 -7.40 0.05 0.64
CA GLY A 206 -6.85 1.26 0.06
C GLY A 206 -7.89 2.33 -0.26
N PHE A 207 -7.43 3.56 -0.45
CA PHE A 207 -8.27 4.68 -0.84
C PHE A 207 -8.82 4.47 -2.26
N PRO A 208 -10.02 4.96 -2.57
CA PRO A 208 -10.51 4.94 -3.95
C PRO A 208 -9.51 5.62 -4.89
N LEU A 209 -9.11 4.95 -5.99
CA LEU A 209 -8.21 5.53 -7.00
C LEU A 209 -8.70 6.88 -7.55
N PHE A 210 -10.01 7.10 -7.48
CA PHE A 210 -10.67 8.35 -7.78
C PHE A 210 -11.51 8.77 -6.58
N ARG A 211 -11.35 10.01 -6.09
CA ARG A 211 -12.18 10.54 -4.99
C ARG A 211 -13.65 10.50 -5.40
N LEU A 212 -14.55 10.04 -4.54
CA LEU A 212 -15.99 10.02 -4.79
C LEU A 212 -16.46 11.45 -5.13
N LEU A 213 -16.93 11.67 -6.36
CA LEU A 213 -17.48 12.97 -6.72
C LEU A 213 -18.93 13.01 -6.29
N LYS A 214 -19.28 14.04 -5.53
CA LYS A 214 -20.59 14.30 -4.96
C LYS A 214 -20.71 15.79 -4.66
N LEU A 215 -21.94 16.27 -4.52
CA LEU A 215 -22.19 17.62 -4.06
C LEU A 215 -21.64 17.81 -2.62
N THR A 216 -20.87 18.87 -2.41
CA THR A 216 -20.29 19.24 -1.10
C THR A 216 -20.40 20.75 -0.88
N THR A 217 -20.05 21.23 0.32
CA THR A 217 -19.92 22.66 0.61
C THR A 217 -18.57 22.89 1.31
N PRO A 218 -17.60 23.59 0.68
CA PRO A 218 -17.63 24.12 -0.69
C PRO A 218 -17.74 23.01 -1.75
N LEU A 219 -18.13 23.35 -2.98
CA LEU A 219 -18.25 22.38 -4.08
C LEU A 219 -16.92 21.68 -4.33
N LEU A 220 -16.96 20.41 -4.71
CA LEU A 220 -15.76 19.75 -5.21
C LEU A 220 -15.38 20.40 -6.54
N GLU A 221 -14.17 20.92 -6.59
CA GLU A 221 -13.58 21.48 -7.81
C GLU A 221 -12.41 20.61 -8.25
N GLY A 222 -12.24 20.39 -9.56
CA GLY A 222 -11.03 19.78 -10.06
C GLY A 222 -11.12 19.19 -11.46
N GLU A 223 -9.97 18.71 -11.92
CA GLU A 223 -9.82 18.11 -13.24
C GLU A 223 -10.57 16.79 -13.39
N ASP A 224 -10.70 16.04 -12.29
CA ASP A 224 -11.51 14.82 -12.24
C ASP A 224 -13.01 15.09 -12.37
N VAL A 225 -13.48 16.25 -11.91
CA VAL A 225 -14.85 16.74 -12.16
C VAL A 225 -15.00 17.10 -13.63
N ARG A 226 -14.03 17.83 -14.23
CA ARG A 226 -14.06 18.16 -15.67
C ARG A 226 -14.18 16.91 -16.54
N VAL A 227 -13.35 15.89 -16.30
CA VAL A 227 -13.37 14.63 -17.06
C VAL A 227 -14.74 13.96 -17.00
N VAL A 228 -15.38 13.98 -15.83
CA VAL A 228 -16.73 13.43 -15.65
C VAL A 228 -17.78 14.26 -16.36
N GLN A 229 -17.71 15.59 -16.26
CA GLN A 229 -18.62 16.50 -16.97
C GLN A 229 -18.50 16.30 -18.49
N GLU A 230 -17.28 16.19 -19.04
CA GLU A 230 -17.05 15.94 -20.47
C GLU A 230 -17.60 14.59 -20.91
N ALA A 231 -17.38 13.53 -20.14
CA ALA A 231 -17.96 12.23 -20.44
C ALA A 231 -19.50 12.24 -20.37
N LEU A 232 -20.10 13.02 -19.46
CA LEU A 232 -21.56 13.21 -19.42
C LEU A 232 -22.06 13.99 -20.64
N VAL A 233 -21.29 14.95 -21.15
CA VAL A 233 -21.58 15.65 -22.41
C VAL A 233 -21.56 14.67 -23.58
N GLU A 234 -20.50 13.88 -23.70
CA GLU A 234 -20.37 12.87 -24.76
C GLU A 234 -21.47 11.80 -24.70
N ALA A 235 -21.88 11.41 -23.49
CA ALA A 235 -22.98 10.49 -23.28
C ALA A 235 -24.38 11.11 -23.45
N GLY A 236 -24.47 12.44 -23.66
CA GLY A 236 -25.72 13.16 -23.90
C GLY A 236 -26.54 13.49 -22.65
N PHE A 237 -25.92 13.49 -21.47
CA PHE A 237 -26.56 13.77 -20.18
C PHE A 237 -26.24 15.17 -19.61
N LEU A 238 -25.27 15.88 -20.18
CA LEU A 238 -24.91 17.25 -19.77
C LEU A 238 -24.70 18.15 -20.99
N ASP A 239 -25.08 19.42 -20.89
CA ASP A 239 -24.81 20.40 -21.95
C ASP A 239 -23.32 20.81 -21.94
N ALA A 240 -22.70 20.92 -23.13
CA ALA A 240 -21.28 21.27 -23.25
C ALA A 240 -20.90 22.60 -22.58
N GLY A 241 -21.84 23.56 -22.50
CA GLY A 241 -21.64 24.85 -21.82
C GLY A 241 -21.63 24.78 -20.29
N LYS A 242 -21.87 23.61 -19.70
CA LYS A 242 -21.92 23.39 -18.25
C LYS A 242 -20.66 22.77 -17.67
N VAL A 243 -19.67 22.47 -18.50
CA VAL A 243 -18.35 22.01 -18.04
C VAL A 243 -17.63 23.17 -17.36
N ASN A 244 -17.59 23.15 -16.03
CA ASN A 244 -17.06 24.26 -15.20
C ASN A 244 -16.05 23.79 -14.13
N LYS A 245 -15.73 22.49 -14.10
CA LYS A 245 -14.87 21.83 -13.09
C LYS A 245 -15.43 21.79 -11.68
N PHE A 246 -16.66 22.26 -11.44
CA PHE A 246 -17.34 22.19 -10.15
C PHE A 246 -18.41 21.10 -10.15
N TYR A 247 -18.42 20.26 -9.12
CA TYR A 247 -19.45 19.23 -8.97
C TYR A 247 -20.69 19.86 -8.34
N ASP A 248 -21.43 20.60 -9.16
CA ASP A 248 -22.62 21.36 -8.83
C ASP A 248 -23.92 20.56 -9.01
N THR A 249 -25.06 21.20 -8.76
CA THR A 249 -26.38 20.58 -8.90
C THR A 249 -26.64 20.09 -10.33
N GLU A 250 -26.17 20.82 -11.35
CA GLU A 250 -26.35 20.46 -12.76
C GLU A 250 -25.57 19.17 -13.09
N THR A 251 -24.37 19.03 -12.53
CA THR A 251 -23.58 17.79 -12.61
C THR A 251 -24.25 16.64 -11.87
N VAL A 252 -24.86 16.88 -10.69
CA VAL A 252 -25.61 15.85 -9.94
C VAL A 252 -26.78 15.31 -10.77
N GLU A 253 -27.60 16.20 -11.34
CA GLU A 253 -28.76 15.83 -12.15
C GLU A 253 -28.36 15.01 -13.38
N ALA A 254 -27.29 15.42 -14.07
CA ALA A 254 -26.73 14.67 -15.20
C ALA A 254 -26.26 13.26 -14.80
N VAL A 255 -25.59 13.14 -13.64
CA VAL A 255 -25.14 11.84 -13.11
C VAL A 255 -26.32 10.96 -12.73
N GLU A 256 -27.37 11.49 -12.10
CA GLU A 256 -28.57 10.73 -11.75
C GLU A 256 -29.28 10.20 -13.01
N ALA A 257 -29.39 11.04 -14.05
CA ALA A 257 -29.97 10.65 -15.33
C ALA A 257 -29.16 9.54 -16.01
N PHE A 258 -27.83 9.67 -16.04
CA PHE A 258 -26.93 8.64 -16.55
C PHE A 258 -27.05 7.33 -15.76
N GLN A 259 -27.02 7.41 -14.43
CA GLN A 259 -27.14 6.24 -13.56
C GLN A 259 -28.44 5.49 -13.82
N LYS A 260 -29.55 6.23 -13.98
CA LYS A 260 -30.86 5.67 -14.29
C LYS A 260 -30.86 4.94 -15.64
N ASP A 261 -30.30 5.56 -16.68
CA ASP A 261 -30.19 4.95 -18.02
C ASP A 261 -29.35 3.66 -18.01
N LYS A 262 -28.27 3.62 -17.22
CA LYS A 262 -27.36 2.47 -17.13
C LYS A 262 -27.77 1.42 -16.09
N GLY A 263 -28.92 1.55 -15.44
CA GLY A 263 -29.38 0.61 -14.42
C GLY A 263 -28.49 0.58 -13.16
N LEU A 264 -27.83 1.70 -12.85
CA LEU A 264 -27.04 1.88 -11.65
C LEU A 264 -27.91 2.38 -10.48
N VAL A 265 -27.35 2.35 -9.27
CA VAL A 265 -27.95 3.05 -8.13
C VAL A 265 -27.96 4.55 -8.45
N VAL A 266 -29.14 5.16 -8.41
CA VAL A 266 -29.35 6.59 -8.67
C VAL A 266 -29.12 7.36 -7.38
N ASP A 267 -27.92 7.89 -7.20
CA ASP A 267 -27.53 8.65 -6.00
C ASP A 267 -26.81 9.96 -6.30
N GLY A 268 -26.65 10.30 -7.58
CA GLY A 268 -26.03 11.55 -8.03
C GLY A 268 -24.54 11.63 -7.71
N LYS A 269 -23.90 10.49 -7.41
CA LYS A 269 -22.48 10.41 -7.08
C LYS A 269 -21.72 9.61 -8.12
N VAL A 270 -20.54 10.09 -8.46
CA VAL A 270 -19.63 9.34 -9.33
C VAL A 270 -18.71 8.47 -8.49
N GLY A 271 -19.23 7.31 -8.09
CA GLY A 271 -18.45 6.22 -7.47
C GLY A 271 -17.74 5.32 -8.51
N PRO A 272 -17.03 4.27 -8.07
CA PRO A 272 -16.30 3.37 -8.98
C PRO A 272 -17.18 2.74 -10.08
N ASN A 273 -18.42 2.35 -9.74
CA ASN A 273 -19.33 1.74 -10.71
C ASN A 273 -19.81 2.74 -11.77
N THR A 274 -20.21 3.95 -11.36
CA THR A 274 -20.58 5.02 -12.30
C THR A 274 -19.41 5.35 -13.21
N ARG A 275 -18.21 5.53 -12.65
CA ARG A 275 -16.99 5.80 -13.42
C ARG A 275 -16.67 4.72 -14.45
N ARG A 276 -16.73 3.46 -14.05
CA ARG A 276 -16.43 2.32 -14.93
C ARG A 276 -17.32 2.29 -16.17
N ILE A 277 -18.58 2.71 -16.06
CA ILE A 277 -19.50 2.72 -17.21
C ILE A 277 -19.40 4.04 -17.97
N LEU A 278 -19.25 5.16 -17.27
CA LEU A 278 -19.22 6.49 -17.88
C LEU A 278 -17.93 6.77 -18.67
N LEU A 279 -16.79 6.21 -18.23
CA LEU A 279 -15.46 6.45 -18.79
C LEU A 279 -14.87 5.24 -19.53
N ALA A 280 -15.70 4.25 -19.87
CA ALA A 280 -15.29 3.09 -20.67
C ALA A 280 -15.35 3.40 -22.16
#